data_AF-A0A2V5PS75-F1
#
_entry.id   AF-A0A2V5PS75-F1
#
_cell.length_a   1.000
_cell.length_b   1.000
_cell.length_c   1.000
_cell.angle_alpha   90.00
_cell.angle_beta   90.00
_cell.angle_gamma   90.00
#
_symmetry.space_group_name_H-M   'P 1'
#
loop_
_entity.id
_entity.type
_entity.pdbx_description
1 polymer ?
#
loop_
_entity_poly.entity_id
_entity_poly.type
_entity_poly.pdbx_seq_one_letter_code
_entity_poly.pdbx_strand_id
1 'polypeptide(L)'
;MTGQFPTATGKARHLLMEQAVVFDLTDERGQKVHGLCEKALYTYAASAATTNNMVELTGNPILETADATFQNRVIVLDRARNKLMAQGNYRVYGRAAAGTNVFSLPKR
;
A
#
# COMPACT_ATOMS: atom_id res chain seq x y z
N MET A 1 11.24 -12.36 -1.58
CA MET A 1 12.15 -11.47 -2.33
C MET A 1 11.89 -10.04 -1.86
N THR A 2 12.90 -9.29 -1.40
CA THR A 2 12.71 -7.89 -0.98
C THR A 2 12.86 -6.98 -2.20
N GLY A 3 11.81 -6.20 -2.51
CA GLY A 3 11.77 -5.34 -3.68
C GLY A 3 11.47 -3.90 -3.28
N GLN A 4 12.20 -2.95 -3.85
CA GLN A 4 11.91 -1.53 -3.69
C GLN A 4 11.16 -1.03 -4.92
N PHE A 5 10.01 -0.40 -4.72
CA PHE A 5 9.29 0.22 -5.83
C PHE A 5 10.06 1.44 -6.37
N PRO A 6 10.08 1.65 -7.69
CA PRO A 6 10.73 2.81 -8.28
C PRO A 6 10.20 4.13 -7.68
N THR A 7 11.11 5.08 -7.49
CA THR A 7 10.79 6.50 -7.38
C THR A 7 10.51 7.02 -8.80
N ALA A 8 9.52 7.91 -8.94
CA ALA A 8 8.85 8.29 -10.19
C ALA A 8 9.76 8.94 -11.29
N THR A 9 11.08 8.90 -11.12
CA THR A 9 12.10 9.58 -11.93
C THR A 9 12.84 8.67 -12.91
N GLY A 10 12.53 7.36 -12.99
CA GLY A 10 13.31 6.44 -13.83
C GLY A 10 12.55 5.28 -14.46
N LYS A 11 12.33 5.38 -15.79
CA LYS A 11 12.19 4.35 -16.86
C LYS A 11 11.31 3.09 -16.68
N ALA A 12 10.90 2.68 -15.49
CA ALA A 12 10.02 1.52 -15.30
C ALA A 12 8.55 1.94 -15.46
N ARG A 13 7.95 1.65 -16.62
CA ARG A 13 6.52 1.86 -16.86
C ARG A 13 5.65 0.78 -16.22
N HIS A 14 6.20 -0.42 -16.13
CA HIS A 14 5.57 -1.57 -15.50
C HIS A 14 6.65 -2.40 -14.80
N LEU A 15 6.40 -2.77 -13.55
CA LEU A 15 7.25 -3.69 -12.81
C LEU A 15 6.37 -4.70 -12.10
N LEU A 16 6.58 -5.97 -12.43
CA LEU A 16 5.85 -7.08 -11.83
C LEU A 16 6.80 -7.84 -10.92
N MET A 17 6.39 -7.98 -9.67
CA MET A 17 7.06 -8.81 -8.66
C MET A 17 6.12 -9.94 -8.28
N GLU A 18 6.61 -11.16 -8.28
CA GLU A 18 5.88 -12.37 -7.94
C GLU A 18 6.67 -13.15 -6.87
N GLN A 19 6.01 -14.12 -6.22
CA GLN A 19 6.62 -15.05 -5.24
C GLN A 19 7.04 -14.41 -3.91
N ALA A 20 6.06 -14.08 -3.07
CA ALA A 20 6.28 -13.56 -1.71
C ALA A 20 7.11 -12.25 -1.72
N VAL A 21 6.45 -11.20 -2.17
CA VAL A 21 6.96 -9.84 -2.27
C VAL A 21 6.91 -9.19 -0.90
N VAL A 22 8.06 -8.68 -0.48
CA VAL A 22 8.21 -7.86 0.73
C VAL A 22 8.70 -6.48 0.31
N PHE A 23 8.08 -5.43 0.85
CA PHE A 23 8.47 -4.06 0.56
C PHE A 23 8.29 -3.16 1.79
N ASP A 24 9.03 -2.06 1.82
CA ASP A 24 8.88 -1.00 2.82
C ASP A 24 8.51 0.32 2.13
N LEU A 25 7.55 1.03 2.70
CA LEU A 25 7.14 2.36 2.29
C LEU A 25 7.27 3.32 3.46
N THR A 26 7.47 4.59 3.15
CA THR A 26 7.35 5.68 4.11
C THR A 26 6.19 6.55 3.67
N ASP A 27 5.23 6.78 4.56
CA ASP A 27 4.10 7.69 4.29
C ASP A 27 4.53 9.17 4.40
N GLU A 28 3.62 10.10 4.11
CA GLU A 28 3.90 11.54 4.18
C GLU A 28 4.23 12.04 5.59
N ARG A 29 3.86 11.28 6.63
CA ARG A 29 4.12 11.59 8.03
C ARG A 29 5.45 11.00 8.51
N GLY A 30 6.19 10.31 7.63
CA GLY A 30 7.42 9.62 7.97
C GLY A 30 7.20 8.25 8.63
N GLN A 31 5.97 7.77 8.72
CA GLN A 31 5.69 6.44 9.27
C GLN A 31 6.10 5.36 8.28
N LYS A 32 6.78 4.35 8.79
CA LYS A 32 7.15 3.16 8.00
C LYS A 32 5.97 2.21 7.91
N VAL A 33 5.70 1.77 6.70
CA VAL A 33 4.72 0.73 6.36
C VAL A 33 5.48 -0.44 5.77
N HIS A 34 5.41 -1.58 6.44
CA HIS A 34 5.91 -2.85 5.95
C HIS A 34 4.81 -3.58 5.20
N GLY A 35 5.11 -4.12 4.01
CA GLY A 35 4.14 -4.78 3.15
C GLY A 35 4.56 -6.18 2.77
N LEU A 36 3.60 -7.11 2.85
CA LEU A 36 3.75 -8.50 2.41
C LEU A 36 2.62 -8.84 1.43
N CYS A 37 2.94 -9.46 0.30
CA CYS A 37 1.94 -10.00 -0.63
C CYS A 37 2.52 -11.11 -1.52
N GLU A 38 1.67 -11.86 -2.23
CA GLU A 38 2.16 -12.86 -3.19
C GLU A 38 2.64 -12.20 -4.49
N LYS A 39 1.99 -11.11 -4.90
CA LYS A 39 2.25 -10.41 -6.16
C LYS A 39 2.01 -8.91 -6.06
N ALA A 40 2.96 -8.14 -6.56
CA ALA A 40 2.88 -6.69 -6.67
C ALA A 40 3.07 -6.24 -8.11
N LEU A 41 2.14 -5.43 -8.63
CA LEU A 41 2.21 -4.79 -9.93
C LEU A 41 2.34 -3.29 -9.77
N TYR A 42 3.51 -2.76 -10.08
CA TYR A 42 3.74 -1.33 -10.22
C TYR A 42 3.44 -0.90 -11.65
N THR A 43 2.64 0.16 -11.79
CA THR A 43 2.31 0.78 -13.07
C THR A 43 2.54 2.27 -12.99
N TYR A 44 3.37 2.79 -13.90
CA TYR A 44 3.65 4.21 -14.04
C TYR A 44 3.42 4.67 -15.47
N ALA A 45 2.56 5.66 -15.64
CA ALA A 45 2.32 6.33 -16.90
C ALA A 45 2.12 7.83 -16.67
N ALA A 46 3.03 8.65 -17.21
CA ALA A 46 2.88 10.10 -17.20
C ALA A 46 2.57 10.60 -18.62
N SER A 47 1.57 11.47 -18.72
CA SER A 47 1.19 12.21 -19.93
C SER A 47 1.04 13.69 -19.57
N ALA A 48 0.92 14.57 -20.57
CA ALA A 48 0.79 16.02 -20.36
C ALA A 48 -0.41 16.41 -19.47
N ALA A 49 -1.45 15.56 -19.39
CA ALA A 49 -2.67 15.83 -18.64
C ALA A 49 -2.82 14.99 -17.36
N THR A 50 -2.06 13.90 -17.20
CA THR A 50 -2.27 12.96 -16.08
C THR A 50 -1.02 12.19 -15.74
N THR A 51 -0.72 12.10 -14.44
CA THR A 51 0.25 11.17 -13.87
C THR A 51 -0.49 10.00 -13.23
N ASN A 52 -0.22 8.80 -13.72
CA ASN A 52 -0.64 7.55 -13.14
C ASN A 52 0.57 6.89 -12.45
N ASN A 53 0.47 6.64 -11.15
CA ASN A 53 1.51 6.01 -10.35
C ASN A 53 0.84 5.06 -9.35
N MET A 54 0.64 3.81 -9.77
CA MET A 54 -0.17 2.82 -9.06
C MET A 54 0.66 1.61 -8.64
N VAL A 55 0.37 1.08 -7.46
CA VAL A 55 0.83 -0.25 -7.03
C VAL A 55 -0.40 -1.08 -6.69
N GLU A 56 -0.58 -2.21 -7.37
CA GLU A 56 -1.61 -3.20 -7.05
C GLU A 56 -0.98 -4.40 -6.36
N LEU A 57 -1.50 -4.75 -5.18
CA LEU A 57 -1.04 -5.83 -4.33
C LEU A 57 -2.12 -6.91 -4.28
N THR A 58 -1.76 -8.15 -4.57
CA THR A 58 -2.68 -9.29 -4.65
C THR A 58 -2.11 -10.52 -3.94
N GLY A 59 -2.98 -11.52 -3.72
CA GLY A 59 -2.65 -12.71 -2.94
C GLY A 59 -2.61 -12.43 -1.44
N ASN A 60 -3.73 -11.89 -0.93
CA ASN A 60 -3.93 -11.58 0.49
C ASN A 60 -2.87 -10.63 1.08
N PRO A 61 -2.68 -9.44 0.48
CA PRO A 61 -1.73 -8.47 0.99
C PRO A 61 -1.99 -8.05 2.43
N ILE A 62 -0.89 -7.86 3.17
CA ILE A 62 -0.84 -7.36 4.54
C ILE A 62 0.02 -6.11 4.56
N LEU A 63 -0.48 -5.04 5.16
CA LEU A 63 0.30 -3.85 5.49
C LEU A 63 0.40 -3.71 7.00
N GLU A 64 1.61 -3.49 7.50
CA GLU A 64 1.89 -3.34 8.91
C GLU A 64 2.55 -1.98 9.16
N THR A 65 2.03 -1.27 10.15
CA THR A 65 2.67 -0.08 10.72
C THR A 65 3.01 -0.37 12.18
N ALA A 66 3.60 0.61 12.87
CA ALA A 66 3.80 0.53 14.31
C ALA A 66 2.47 0.31 15.06
N ASP A 67 1.39 0.94 14.56
CA ASP A 67 0.13 1.09 15.27
C ASP A 67 -0.98 0.17 14.76
N ALA A 68 -0.86 -0.41 13.56
CA ALA A 68 -1.93 -1.21 12.99
C ALA A 68 -1.44 -2.24 11.97
N THR A 69 -2.29 -3.26 11.77
CA THR A 69 -2.20 -4.20 10.65
C THR A 69 -3.46 -4.05 9.79
N PHE A 70 -3.28 -3.90 8.49
CA PHE A 70 -4.34 -3.81 7.49
C PHE A 70 -4.25 -5.00 6.53
N GLN A 71 -5.36 -5.72 6.34
CA GLN A 71 -5.43 -6.89 5.47
C GLN A 71 -6.59 -6.77 4.49
N ASN A 72 -6.35 -7.15 3.25
CA ASN A 72 -7.41 -7.31 2.27
C ASN A 72 -7.03 -8.34 1.20
N ARG A 73 -7.97 -8.74 0.34
CA ARG A 73 -7.69 -9.58 -0.83
C ARG A 73 -6.93 -8.83 -1.92
N VAL A 74 -7.25 -7.55 -2.11
CA VAL A 74 -6.60 -6.64 -3.08
C VAL A 74 -6.41 -5.27 -2.44
N ILE A 75 -5.19 -4.74 -2.51
CA ILE A 75 -4.87 -3.38 -2.06
C ILE A 75 -4.28 -2.61 -3.23
N VAL A 76 -4.78 -1.39 -3.45
CA VAL A 76 -4.27 -0.50 -4.49
C VAL A 76 -3.73 0.76 -3.83
N LEU A 77 -2.48 1.10 -4.12
CA LEU A 77 -1.85 2.35 -3.71
C LEU A 77 -1.78 3.29 -4.90
N ASP A 78 -2.58 4.36 -4.89
CA ASP A 78 -2.42 5.50 -5.80
C ASP A 78 -1.39 6.44 -5.18
N ARG A 79 -0.14 6.29 -5.61
CA ARG A 79 1.01 7.08 -5.16
C ARG A 79 1.05 8.46 -5.83
N ALA A 80 0.25 8.72 -6.85
CA ALA A 80 0.13 10.06 -7.43
C ALA A 80 -0.79 10.95 -6.59
N ARG A 81 -1.79 10.35 -5.92
CA ARG A 81 -2.77 11.04 -5.07
C ARG A 81 -2.63 10.75 -3.58
N ASN A 82 -1.63 9.95 -3.20
CA ASN A 82 -1.41 9.46 -1.83
C ASN A 82 -2.66 8.81 -1.22
N LYS A 83 -3.29 7.92 -2.00
CA LYS A 83 -4.49 7.19 -1.57
C LYS A 83 -4.23 5.69 -1.48
N LEU A 84 -4.76 5.10 -0.42
CA LEU A 84 -4.91 3.65 -0.30
C LEU A 84 -6.36 3.28 -0.57
N MET A 85 -6.56 2.32 -1.46
CA MET A 85 -7.87 1.79 -1.82
C MET A 85 -7.92 0.30 -1.52
N ALA A 86 -9.02 -0.13 -0.91
CA ALA A 86 -9.28 -1.52 -0.59
C ALA A 86 -10.61 -1.92 -1.22
N GLN A 87 -10.59 -2.94 -2.07
CA GLN A 87 -11.80 -3.45 -2.71
C GLN A 87 -12.44 -4.53 -1.83
N GLY A 88 -13.75 -4.48 -1.65
CA GLY A 88 -14.49 -5.47 -0.87
C GLY A 88 -14.28 -5.35 0.65
N ASN A 89 -14.34 -6.49 1.34
CA ASN A 89 -14.26 -6.56 2.80
C ASN A 89 -12.81 -6.49 3.26
N TYR A 90 -12.47 -5.45 4.03
CA TYR A 90 -11.14 -5.27 4.60
C TYR A 90 -11.14 -5.56 6.11
N ARG A 91 -9.96 -5.89 6.66
CA ARG A 91 -9.74 -6.08 8.09
C ARG A 91 -8.68 -5.11 8.58
N VAL A 92 -8.95 -4.46 9.71
CA VAL A 92 -8.00 -3.56 10.38
C VAL A 92 -7.87 -4.00 11.83
N TYR A 93 -6.64 -4.19 12.27
CA TYR A 93 -6.30 -4.50 13.65
C TYR A 93 -5.43 -3.37 14.18
N GLY A 94 -5.99 -2.52 15.05
CA GLY A 94 -5.22 -1.51 15.76
C GLY A 94 -4.49 -2.13 16.95
N ARG A 95 -3.23 -1.75 17.16
CA ARG A 95 -2.47 -2.04 18.37
C ARG A 95 -2.78 -0.93 19.37
N ALA A 96 -3.49 -1.29 20.43
CA ALA A 96 -3.67 -0.41 21.59
C ALA A 96 -2.58 -0.73 22.61
N ALA A 97 -1.98 0.28 23.25
CA ALA A 97 -1.65 0.11 24.65
C ALA A 97 -2.99 -0.08 25.39
N ALA A 98 -3.07 -0.98 26.39
CA ALA A 98 -4.31 -1.20 27.14
C ALA A 98 -4.81 0.12 27.74
N GLY A 99 -5.79 0.75 27.07
CA GLY A 99 -6.22 2.13 27.36
C GLY A 99 -6.78 2.83 26.13
N THR A 100 -8.04 2.56 25.81
CA THR A 100 -8.93 3.40 24.98
C THR A 100 -8.61 3.50 23.48
N ASN A 101 -9.00 2.49 22.69
CA ASN A 101 -9.08 2.62 21.22
C ASN A 101 -10.54 2.70 20.76
N VAL A 102 -10.97 3.86 20.26
CA VAL A 102 -12.17 3.99 19.43
C VAL A 102 -11.73 4.27 18.00
N PHE A 103 -11.92 3.29 17.10
CA PHE A 103 -11.79 3.49 15.67
C PHE A 103 -12.99 4.30 15.18
N SER A 104 -12.82 5.60 14.98
CA SER A 104 -13.85 6.46 14.41
C SER A 104 -13.75 6.45 12.89
N LEU A 105 -14.68 5.75 12.23
CA LEU A 105 -14.95 5.99 10.82
C LEU A 105 -15.42 7.43 10.65
N PRO A 106 -14.93 8.18 9.64
CA PRO A 106 -15.45 9.52 9.35
C PRO A 106 -16.96 9.40 9.09
N LYS A 107 -17.73 10.22 9.80
CA LYS A 107 -19.19 10.27 9.62
C LYS A 107 -19.49 10.69 8.19
N ARG A 108 -20.39 9.93 7.55
CA ARG A 108 -20.98 10.26 6.24
C ARG A 108 -21.74 11.57 6.30
#